data_AF-A0A662IAN7-F1
#
_entry.id   AF-A0A662IAN7-F1
#
_cell.length_a   1.000
_cell.length_b   1.000
_cell.length_c   1.000
_cell.angle_alpha   90.00
_cell.angle_beta   90.00
_cell.angle_gamma   90.00
#
_symmetry.space_group_name_H-M   'P 1'
#
loop_
_entity.id
_entity.type
_entity.pdbx_description
1 polymer ?
#
loop_
_entity_poly.entity_id
_entity_poly.type
_entity_poly.pdbx_seq_one_letter_code
_entity_poly.pdbx_strand_id
1 'polypeptide(L)'
;MGGEDDKQQSVRPLHAAELRLEVARMGVPNGLSRALGGYLTAFLIWLFSLTVFIPLATEVSAGIPLRPLVASMFLTAVAIEVYSATSGMLSYLNSRQAAGRLRLVLLEATLATDAILLIPLLWAVAPVLGGVSLILTLMVMTVLASPHLDELATLVSGALARLLSAQ
;
A
#
# COMPACT_ATOMS: atom_id res chain seq x y z
N MET A 1 -44.77 -51.95 25.07
CA MET A 1 -43.58 -52.36 24.28
C MET A 1 -43.49 -51.34 23.16
N GLY A 2 -42.74 -50.24 23.34
CA GLY A 2 -41.28 -50.19 23.19
C GLY A 2 -40.98 -50.14 21.69
N GLY A 3 -40.39 -49.14 21.07
CA GLY A 3 -39.56 -47.99 21.46
C GLY A 3 -38.76 -47.60 20.20
N GLU A 4 -38.31 -46.33 20.11
CA GLU A 4 -37.08 -45.85 19.45
C GLU A 4 -36.56 -46.62 18.21
N ASP A 5 -36.42 -46.04 17.01
CA ASP A 5 -35.58 -44.90 16.70
C ASP A 5 -35.82 -44.49 15.24
N ASP A 6 -36.09 -43.21 14.99
CA ASP A 6 -35.65 -42.53 13.76
C ASP A 6 -35.76 -41.01 13.96
N LYS A 7 -35.01 -40.53 14.96
CA LYS A 7 -34.69 -39.11 15.16
C LYS A 7 -33.20 -38.90 14.96
N GLN A 8 -32.67 -39.24 13.80
CA GLN A 8 -31.31 -38.85 13.41
C GLN A 8 -31.29 -38.38 11.97
N GLN A 9 -31.55 -37.08 11.76
CA GLN A 9 -30.88 -36.23 10.76
C GLN A 9 -31.64 -34.92 10.59
N SER A 10 -31.60 -34.06 11.61
CA SER A 10 -31.97 -32.64 11.43
C SER A 10 -31.18 -31.74 12.38
N VAL A 11 -29.91 -32.07 12.62
CA VAL A 11 -29.00 -31.17 13.31
C VAL A 11 -27.66 -31.21 12.57
N ARG A 12 -27.18 -30.04 12.16
CA ARG A 12 -25.86 -29.73 11.54
C ARG A 12 -25.78 -29.54 10.02
N PRO A 13 -26.55 -28.60 9.46
CA PRO A 13 -26.02 -27.71 8.43
C PRO A 13 -25.67 -26.31 8.98
N LEU A 14 -26.35 -25.85 10.05
CA LEU A 14 -26.11 -24.52 10.65
C LEU A 14 -24.71 -24.40 11.26
N HIS A 15 -24.25 -25.43 11.98
CA HIS A 15 -22.98 -25.36 12.71
C HIS A 15 -21.75 -25.33 11.79
N ALA A 16 -21.83 -25.93 10.60
CA ALA A 16 -20.77 -25.87 9.60
C ALA A 16 -20.72 -24.51 8.90
N ALA A 17 -21.88 -23.86 8.71
CA ALA A 17 -21.95 -22.50 8.19
C ALA A 17 -21.44 -21.48 9.23
N GLU A 18 -21.80 -21.66 10.51
CA GLU A 18 -21.27 -20.89 11.63
C GLU A 18 -19.77 -21.09 11.79
N LEU A 19 -19.26 -22.33 11.78
CA LEU A 19 -17.81 -22.60 11.81
C LEU A 19 -17.08 -22.01 10.60
N ARG A 20 -17.68 -22.01 9.41
CA ARG A 20 -17.10 -21.33 8.24
C ARG A 20 -17.11 -19.81 8.41
N LEU A 21 -18.13 -19.24 9.05
CA LEU A 21 -18.22 -17.82 9.39
C LEU A 21 -17.26 -17.43 10.51
N GLU A 22 -17.05 -18.32 11.48
CA GLU A 22 -16.14 -18.18 12.61
C GLU A 22 -14.68 -18.32 12.14
N VAL A 23 -14.38 -19.28 11.26
CA VAL A 23 -13.08 -19.43 10.58
C VAL A 23 -12.85 -18.29 9.58
N ALA A 24 -13.88 -17.77 8.91
CA ALA A 24 -13.77 -16.54 8.11
C ALA A 24 -13.56 -15.30 8.99
N ARG A 25 -14.14 -15.24 10.20
CA ARG A 25 -13.91 -14.16 11.16
C ARG A 25 -12.56 -14.24 11.85
N MET A 26 -12.06 -15.43 12.16
CA MET A 26 -10.75 -15.66 12.76
C MET A 26 -9.61 -15.63 11.72
N GLY A 27 -9.93 -15.88 10.44
CA GLY A 27 -8.97 -15.99 9.34
C GLY A 27 -8.84 -14.76 8.44
N VAL A 28 -9.60 -13.69 8.67
CA VAL A 28 -9.36 -12.39 8.02
C VAL A 28 -8.54 -11.55 8.99
N PRO A 29 -7.18 -11.57 8.91
CA PRO A 29 -6.45 -10.41 9.39
C PRO A 29 -7.07 -9.21 8.67
N ASN A 30 -7.58 -8.25 9.44
CA ASN A 30 -8.11 -6.98 8.92
C ASN A 30 -7.21 -6.55 7.75
N GLY A 31 -7.75 -6.39 6.53
CA GLY A 31 -6.93 -6.18 5.32
C GLY A 31 -5.85 -5.10 5.49
N LEU A 32 -6.12 -4.13 6.38
CA LEU A 32 -5.19 -3.14 6.89
C LEU A 32 -3.98 -3.70 7.64
N SER A 33 -4.14 -4.60 8.63
CA SER A 33 -3.00 -5.13 9.40
C SER A 33 -2.06 -5.98 8.54
N ARG A 34 -2.63 -6.76 7.61
CA ARG A 34 -1.86 -7.51 6.62
C ARG A 34 -1.13 -6.58 5.66
N ALA A 35 -1.79 -5.51 5.19
CA ALA A 35 -1.17 -4.51 4.34
C ALA A 35 -0.01 -3.79 5.05
N LEU A 36 -0.20 -3.37 6.31
CA LEU A 36 0.85 -2.77 7.12
C LEU A 36 2.05 -3.71 7.31
N GLY A 37 1.81 -4.99 7.55
CA GLY A 37 2.86 -6.01 7.61
C GLY A 37 3.63 -6.16 6.31
N GLY A 38 2.93 -6.11 5.16
CA GLY A 38 3.55 -6.11 3.84
C GLY A 38 4.44 -4.88 3.61
N TYR A 39 3.93 -3.68 3.92
CA TYR A 39 4.73 -2.45 3.81
C TYR A 39 5.95 -2.44 4.74
N LEU A 40 5.82 -2.96 5.96
CA LEU A 40 6.95 -3.08 6.88
C LEU A 40 8.02 -4.02 6.32
N THR A 41 7.61 -5.17 5.79
CA THR A 41 8.52 -6.12 5.14
C THR A 41 9.21 -5.49 3.93
N ALA A 42 8.44 -4.84 3.06
CA ALA A 42 8.96 -4.12 1.90
C ALA A 42 9.97 -3.04 2.32
N PHE A 43 9.66 -2.27 3.36
CA PHE A 43 10.54 -1.24 3.91
C PHE A 43 11.86 -1.81 4.45
N LEU A 44 11.83 -2.94 5.15
CA LEU A 44 13.05 -3.59 5.64
C LEU A 44 13.93 -4.09 4.50
N ILE A 45 13.34 -4.72 3.47
CA ILE A 45 14.06 -5.16 2.27
C ILE A 45 14.66 -3.94 1.55
N TRP A 46 13.86 -2.90 1.35
CA TRP A 46 14.26 -1.66 0.72
C TRP A 46 15.44 -1.00 1.46
N LEU A 47 15.33 -0.85 2.78
CA LEU A 47 16.36 -0.23 3.61
C LEU A 47 17.67 -1.03 3.51
N PHE A 48 17.59 -2.34 3.66
CA PHE A 48 18.77 -3.21 3.60
C PHE A 48 19.42 -3.19 2.21
N SER A 49 18.62 -3.16 1.14
CA SER A 49 19.12 -3.09 -0.23
C SER A 49 19.88 -1.80 -0.51
N LEU A 50 19.33 -0.64 -0.13
CA LEU A 50 19.93 0.67 -0.39
C LEU A 50 21.16 0.95 0.46
N THR A 51 21.19 0.46 1.71
CA THR A 51 22.24 0.78 2.68
C THR A 51 23.39 -0.22 2.67
N VAL A 52 23.14 -1.48 2.28
CA VAL A 52 24.15 -2.54 2.35
C VAL A 52 24.48 -3.07 0.96
N PHE A 53 23.51 -3.68 0.27
CA PHE A 53 23.82 -4.47 -0.92
C PHE A 53 24.18 -3.65 -2.15
N ILE A 54 23.46 -2.56 -2.43
CA ILE A 54 23.75 -1.71 -3.59
C ILE A 54 25.12 -1.02 -3.43
N PRO A 55 25.46 -0.43 -2.27
CA PRO A 55 26.82 0.08 -2.02
C PRO A 55 27.89 -1.01 -2.18
N LEU A 56 27.69 -2.18 -1.56
CA LEU A 56 28.64 -3.29 -1.67
C LEU A 56 28.85 -3.73 -3.13
N ALA A 57 27.79 -3.76 -3.93
CA ALA A 57 27.85 -4.10 -5.36
C ALA A 57 28.61 -3.06 -6.21
N THR A 58 28.81 -1.84 -5.71
CA THR A 58 29.65 -0.83 -6.38
C THR A 58 31.13 -0.96 -6.04
N GLU A 59 31.46 -1.60 -4.92
CA GLU A 59 32.84 -1.81 -4.47
C GLU A 59 33.45 -3.09 -5.05
N VAL A 60 32.61 -4.05 -5.47
CA VAL A 60 33.07 -5.27 -6.10
C VAL A 60 33.46 -5.01 -7.56
N SER A 61 34.76 -5.11 -7.84
CA SER A 61 35.29 -5.07 -9.21
C SER A 61 34.98 -6.38 -9.92
N ALA A 62 33.79 -6.46 -10.51
CA ALA A 62 33.39 -7.53 -11.41
C ALA A 62 33.30 -6.99 -12.84
N GLY A 63 33.61 -7.81 -13.84
CA GLY A 63 33.49 -7.44 -15.26
C GLY A 63 32.05 -7.24 -15.76
N ILE A 64 31.07 -7.16 -14.86
CA ILE A 64 29.63 -7.04 -15.14
C ILE A 64 29.09 -5.89 -14.28
N PRO A 65 28.13 -5.09 -14.76
CA PRO A 65 27.49 -4.05 -13.94
C PRO A 65 26.63 -4.69 -12.83
N LEU A 66 27.24 -5.02 -11.69
CA LEU A 66 26.58 -5.67 -10.56
C LEU A 66 25.54 -4.79 -9.88
N ARG A 67 25.81 -3.48 -9.76
CA ARG A 67 24.90 -2.51 -9.16
C ARG A 67 23.47 -2.59 -9.72
N PRO A 68 23.23 -2.43 -11.04
CA PRO A 68 21.88 -2.49 -11.59
C PRO A 68 21.27 -3.90 -11.48
N LEU A 69 22.07 -4.96 -11.53
CA LEU A 69 21.58 -6.34 -11.37
C LEU A 69 21.05 -6.59 -9.96
N VAL A 70 21.84 -6.23 -8.94
CA VAL A 70 21.46 -6.30 -7.53
C VAL A 70 20.24 -5.41 -7.26
N ALA A 71 20.25 -4.17 -7.75
CA ALA A 71 19.12 -3.26 -7.64
C ALA A 71 17.84 -3.84 -8.27
N SER A 72 17.95 -4.56 -9.39
CA SER A 72 16.80 -5.19 -10.06
C SER A 72 16.23 -6.36 -9.25
N MET A 73 17.08 -7.16 -8.60
CA MET A 73 16.65 -8.24 -7.71
C MET A 73 15.86 -7.68 -6.52
N PHE A 74 16.40 -6.64 -5.87
CA PHE A 74 15.72 -6.00 -4.74
C PHE A 74 14.46 -5.24 -5.16
N LEU A 75 14.48 -4.57 -6.32
CA LEU A 75 13.28 -3.95 -6.90
C LEU A 75 12.17 -4.99 -7.07
N THR A 76 12.48 -6.17 -7.59
CA THR A 76 11.50 -7.24 -7.76
C THR A 76 10.93 -7.71 -6.42
N ALA A 77 11.80 -7.95 -5.43
CA ALA A 77 11.37 -8.37 -4.10
C ALA A 77 10.48 -7.32 -3.41
N VAL A 78 10.88 -6.05 -3.45
CA VAL A 78 10.08 -4.94 -2.90
C VAL A 78 8.78 -4.77 -3.66
N ALA A 79 8.78 -4.88 -4.98
CA ALA A 79 7.56 -4.75 -5.79
C ALA A 79 6.51 -5.82 -5.48
N ILE A 80 6.93 -7.07 -5.20
CA ILE A 80 6.02 -8.14 -4.81
C ILE A 80 5.34 -7.81 -3.47
N GLU A 81 6.11 -7.40 -2.47
CA GLU A 81 5.58 -7.05 -1.15
C GLU A 81 4.70 -5.79 -1.20
N VAL A 82 5.12 -4.76 -1.94
CA VAL A 82 4.33 -3.56 -2.19
C VAL A 82 3.01 -3.92 -2.87
N TYR A 83 3.02 -4.68 -3.96
CA TYR A 83 1.79 -5.10 -4.64
C TYR A 83 0.81 -5.83 -3.71
N SER A 84 1.33 -6.76 -2.89
CA SER A 84 0.54 -7.47 -1.87
C SER A 84 -0.04 -6.51 -0.83
N ALA A 85 0.75 -5.54 -0.35
CA ALA A 85 0.32 -4.54 0.62
C ALA A 85 -0.72 -3.57 0.04
N THR A 86 -0.46 -3.02 -1.15
CA THR A 86 -1.35 -2.10 -1.87
C THR A 86 -2.69 -2.75 -2.16
N SER A 87 -2.71 -4.01 -2.62
CA SER A 87 -3.95 -4.75 -2.85
C SER A 87 -4.75 -5.00 -1.56
N GLY A 88 -4.07 -5.34 -0.46
CA GLY A 88 -4.70 -5.44 0.87
C GLY A 88 -5.29 -4.11 1.36
N MET A 89 -4.57 -3.01 1.17
CA MET A 89 -5.01 -1.67 1.54
C MET A 89 -6.21 -1.22 0.69
N LEU A 90 -6.18 -1.44 -0.63
CA LEU A 90 -7.31 -1.18 -1.53
C LEU A 90 -8.54 -1.99 -1.14
N SER A 91 -8.37 -3.27 -0.76
CA SER A 91 -9.47 -4.10 -0.26
C SER A 91 -10.09 -3.52 1.01
N TYR A 92 -9.27 -2.98 1.93
CA TYR A 92 -9.76 -2.30 3.13
C TYR A 92 -10.51 -1.01 2.78
N LEU A 93 -9.97 -0.20 1.87
CA LEU A 93 -10.57 1.07 1.43
C LEU A 93 -11.89 0.89 0.68
N ASN A 94 -12.05 -0.23 -0.03
CA ASN A 94 -13.28 -0.57 -0.74
C ASN A 94 -14.33 -1.24 0.15
N SER A 95 -13.98 -1.60 1.40
CA SER A 95 -14.94 -2.10 2.37
C SER A 95 -15.81 -0.96 2.91
N ARG A 96 -17.02 -1.27 3.40
CA ARG A 96 -17.94 -0.27 4.03
C ARG A 96 -17.38 0.38 5.32
N GLN A 97 -16.16 0.05 5.72
CA GLN A 97 -15.53 0.52 6.96
C GLN A 97 -14.76 1.85 6.78
N ALA A 98 -14.39 2.23 5.55
CA ALA A 98 -13.62 3.45 5.32
C ALA A 98 -14.55 4.67 5.10
N ALA A 99 -14.52 5.63 6.02
CA ALA A 99 -15.18 6.93 5.85
C ALA A 99 -14.58 7.70 4.66
N GLY A 100 -15.40 8.44 3.90
CA GLY A 100 -14.99 9.05 2.62
C GLY A 100 -13.71 9.89 2.66
N ARG A 101 -13.55 10.79 3.66
CA ARG A 101 -12.31 11.56 3.84
C ARG A 101 -11.11 10.69 4.23
N LEU A 102 -11.31 9.72 5.12
CA LEU A 102 -10.25 8.79 5.55
C LEU A 102 -9.74 7.96 4.37
N ARG A 103 -10.65 7.56 3.48
CA ARG A 103 -10.34 6.78 2.28
C ARG A 103 -9.38 7.51 1.34
N LEU A 104 -9.57 8.81 1.16
CA LEU A 104 -8.75 9.64 0.28
C LEU A 104 -7.34 9.84 0.87
N VAL A 105 -7.26 10.17 2.17
CA VAL A 105 -5.98 10.28 2.90
C VAL A 105 -5.19 8.97 2.88
N LEU A 106 -5.86 7.83 3.11
CA LEU A 106 -5.21 6.52 3.05
C LEU A 106 -4.73 6.16 1.63
N LEU A 107 -5.48 6.55 0.59
CA LEU A 107 -5.08 6.34 -0.80
C LEU A 107 -3.83 7.15 -1.15
N GLU A 108 -3.79 8.43 -0.77
CA GLU A 108 -2.61 9.29 -0.94
C GLU A 108 -1.40 8.73 -0.18
N ALA A 109 -1.58 8.35 1.09
CA ALA A 109 -0.52 7.75 1.89
C ALA A 109 0.01 6.45 1.28
N THR A 110 -0.88 5.62 0.71
CA THR A 110 -0.52 4.39 0.01
C THR A 110 0.33 4.71 -1.23
N LEU A 111 -0.14 5.61 -2.10
CA LEU A 111 0.58 5.97 -3.32
C LEU A 111 1.95 6.60 -2.99
N ALA A 112 2.04 7.39 -1.93
CA ALA A 112 3.28 8.01 -1.47
C ALA A 112 4.26 6.94 -0.96
N THR A 113 3.76 5.98 -0.19
CA THR A 113 4.56 4.87 0.34
C THR A 113 5.12 4.01 -0.80
N ASP A 114 4.29 3.64 -1.76
CA ASP A 114 4.69 2.86 -2.95
C ASP A 114 5.80 3.59 -3.73
N ALA A 115 5.64 4.89 -3.92
CA ALA A 115 6.63 5.72 -4.61
C ALA A 115 7.97 5.78 -3.85
N ILE A 116 7.94 6.00 -2.53
CA ILE A 116 9.15 6.03 -1.69
C ILE A 116 9.89 4.70 -1.74
N LEU A 117 9.17 3.58 -1.76
CA LEU A 117 9.76 2.25 -1.80
C LEU A 117 10.29 1.86 -3.19
N LEU A 118 9.64 2.28 -4.28
CA LEU A 118 10.00 1.81 -5.63
C LEU A 118 10.94 2.75 -6.38
N ILE A 119 10.76 4.08 -6.30
CA ILE A 119 11.52 5.04 -7.11
C ILE A 119 13.03 4.99 -6.85
N PRO A 120 13.52 4.94 -5.60
CA PRO A 120 14.96 4.89 -5.35
C PRO A 120 15.63 3.64 -5.93
N LEU A 121 14.92 2.51 -5.91
CA LEU A 121 15.41 1.26 -6.51
C LEU A 121 15.43 1.33 -8.03
N LEU A 122 14.39 1.90 -8.65
CA LEU A 122 14.37 2.18 -10.09
C LEU A 122 15.53 3.10 -10.50
N TRP A 123 15.85 4.10 -9.67
CA TRP A 123 17.00 4.99 -9.89
C TRP A 123 18.34 4.25 -9.81
N ALA A 124 18.44 3.29 -8.89
CA ALA A 124 19.63 2.45 -8.75
C ALA A 124 19.80 1.45 -9.90
N VAL A 125 18.71 1.01 -10.53
CA VAL A 125 18.72 0.22 -11.78
C VAL A 125 19.15 1.10 -12.96
N ALA A 126 18.45 2.22 -13.19
CA ALA A 126 18.80 3.18 -14.22
C ALA A 126 18.25 4.58 -13.87
N PRO A 127 19.08 5.65 -13.96
CA PRO A 127 18.64 7.00 -13.62
C PRO A 127 17.40 7.48 -14.39
N VAL A 128 17.28 7.09 -15.67
CA VAL A 128 16.12 7.44 -16.52
C VAL A 128 14.82 6.82 -15.97
N LEU A 129 14.85 5.58 -15.50
CA LEU A 129 13.66 4.91 -14.95
C LEU A 129 13.21 5.59 -13.65
N GLY A 130 14.15 5.95 -12.78
CA GLY A 130 13.86 6.71 -11.57
C GLY A 130 13.24 8.07 -11.88
N GLY A 131 13.82 8.83 -12.81
CA GLY A 131 13.33 10.16 -13.20
C GLY A 131 11.93 10.13 -13.82
N VAL A 132 11.67 9.22 -14.76
CA VAL A 132 10.34 9.07 -15.37
C VAL A 132 9.29 8.67 -14.34
N SER A 133 9.62 7.74 -13.44
CA SER A 133 8.69 7.29 -12.40
C SER A 133 8.37 8.40 -11.41
N LEU A 134 9.36 9.21 -11.02
CA LEU A 134 9.15 10.38 -10.16
C LEU A 134 8.20 11.39 -10.80
N ILE A 135 8.40 11.73 -12.08
CA ILE A 135 7.52 12.65 -12.80
C ILE A 135 6.08 12.12 -12.83
N LEU A 136 5.91 10.83 -13.15
CA LEU A 136 4.59 10.19 -13.19
C LEU A 136 3.92 10.21 -11.81
N THR A 137 4.63 9.85 -10.74
CA THR A 137 4.10 9.90 -9.37
C THR A 137 3.67 11.32 -9.00
N LEU A 138 4.50 12.33 -9.29
CA LEU A 138 4.16 13.72 -8.98
C LEU A 138 2.93 14.19 -9.75
N MET A 139 2.79 13.82 -11.03
CA MET A 139 1.59 14.12 -11.81
C MET A 139 0.35 13.47 -11.19
N VAL A 140 0.40 12.18 -10.84
CA VAL A 140 -0.72 11.47 -10.21
C VAL A 140 -1.10 12.10 -8.87
N MET A 141 -0.12 12.43 -8.04
CA MET A 141 -0.36 13.12 -6.76
C MET A 141 -0.99 14.50 -6.94
N THR A 142 -0.53 15.26 -7.95
CA THR A 142 -1.09 16.58 -8.25
C THR A 142 -2.55 16.47 -8.68
N VAL A 143 -2.90 15.47 -9.51
CA VAL A 143 -4.28 15.21 -9.93
C VAL A 143 -5.16 14.79 -8.75
N LEU A 144 -4.65 13.93 -7.86
CA LEU A 144 -5.37 13.49 -6.66
C LEU A 144 -5.60 14.63 -5.66
N ALA A 145 -4.63 15.53 -5.51
CA ALA A 145 -4.72 16.69 -4.63
C ALA A 145 -5.52 17.87 -5.22
N SER A 146 -5.67 17.93 -6.55
CA SER A 146 -6.40 19.00 -7.27
C SER A 146 -7.78 19.34 -6.70
N PRO A 147 -8.68 18.39 -6.34
CA PRO A 147 -9.97 18.73 -5.75
C PRO A 147 -9.87 19.46 -4.39
N HIS A 148 -8.72 19.44 -3.72
CA HIS A 148 -8.47 20.13 -2.45
C HIS A 148 -7.72 21.45 -2.65
N LEU A 149 -7.11 21.67 -3.82
CA LEU A 149 -6.47 22.93 -4.18
C LEU A 149 -7.50 24.05 -4.38
N ASP A 150 -8.69 23.76 -4.88
CA ASP A 150 -9.77 24.74 -4.99
C ASP A 150 -10.32 25.15 -3.61
N GLU A 151 -10.41 24.23 -2.66
CA GLU A 151 -10.77 24.53 -1.26
C GLU A 151 -9.69 25.39 -0.57
N LEU A 152 -8.40 25.12 -0.84
CA LEU A 152 -7.31 25.93 -0.32
C LEU A 152 -7.24 27.31 -1.01
N ALA A 153 -7.49 27.38 -2.32
CA ALA A 153 -7.52 28.64 -3.06
C ALA A 153 -8.67 29.53 -2.58
N THR A 154 -9.84 28.96 -2.28
CA THR A 154 -10.99 29.69 -1.71
C THR A 154 -10.75 30.13 -0.26
N LEU A 155 -10.08 29.30 0.55
CA LEU A 155 -9.65 29.69 1.91
C LEU A 155 -8.61 30.83 1.89
N VAL A 156 -7.60 30.75 1.02
CA VAL A 156 -6.55 31.76 0.90
C VAL A 156 -7.12 33.05 0.32
N SER A 157 -7.94 32.99 -0.73
CA SER A 157 -8.60 34.17 -1.29
C SER A 157 -9.59 34.81 -0.32
N GLY A 158 -10.33 34.00 0.46
CA GLY A 158 -11.22 34.50 1.52
C GLY A 158 -10.45 35.15 2.68
N ALA A 159 -9.30 34.60 3.07
CA ALA A 159 -8.43 35.19 4.08
C ALA A 159 -7.79 36.50 3.57
N LEU A 160 -7.35 36.53 2.31
CA LEU A 160 -6.77 37.71 1.66
C LEU A 160 -7.81 38.83 1.52
N ALA A 161 -9.04 38.49 1.12
CA ALA A 161 -10.15 39.44 1.02
C ALA A 161 -10.50 40.06 2.37
N ARG A 162 -10.51 39.26 3.45
CA ARG A 162 -10.74 39.77 4.82
C ARG A 162 -9.63 40.70 5.30
N LEU A 163 -8.37 40.39 4.98
CA LEU A 163 -7.21 41.23 5.28
C LEU A 163 -7.26 42.57 4.53
N LEU A 164 -7.69 42.56 3.27
CA LEU A 164 -7.82 43.77 2.46
C LEU A 164 -9.03 44.63 2.85
N SER A 165 -10.12 44.03 3.36
CA SER A 165 -11.29 44.77 3.86
C SER A 165 -11.13 45.35 5.27
N ALA A 166 -10.05 44.99 5.97
CA ALA A 166 -9.74 45.46 7.33
C ALA A 166 -8.76 46.64 7.37
N GLN A 167 -8.35 47.15 6.20
CA GLN A 167 -7.63 48.42 6.01
C GLN A 167 -8.59 49.50 5.54
#